data_AF-A0A645HE00-F1
#
_entry.id   AF-A0A645HE00-F1
#
_cell.length_a   1.000
_cell.length_b   1.000
_cell.length_c   1.000
_cell.angle_alpha   90.00
_cell.angle_beta   90.00
_cell.angle_gamma   90.00
#
_symmetry.space_group_name_H-M   'P 1'
#
loop_
_entity.id
_entity.type
_entity.pdbx_description
1 polymer ?
#
loop_
_entity_poly.entity_id
_entity_poly.type
_entity_poly.pdbx_seq_one_letter_code
_entity_poly.pdbx_strand_id
1 'polypeptide(L)'
;MRTSVLDVVGLDYILTAESKGVSKVAIAWKHVIRNAILPVITILGPQVAAVITGSIVIERIFNIPGLGNSMIDAILTNDYNVIMGLTIFYSALYIISLLIVDILYTVIDPRIRLTGGKR
;
A
#
# COMPACT_ATOMS: atom_id res chain seq x y z
N MET A 1 3.27 11.14 1.61
CA MET A 1 2.51 11.71 2.74
C MET A 1 2.72 13.22 2.90
N ARG A 2 3.95 13.74 3.10
CA ARG A 2 4.17 15.20 3.23
C ARG A 2 3.60 16.03 2.07
N THR A 3 3.88 15.63 0.83
CA THR A 3 3.36 16.31 -0.37
C THR A 3 1.84 16.22 -0.43
N SER A 4 1.27 15.04 -0.25
CA SER A 4 -0.18 14.82 -0.25
C SER A 4 -0.92 15.65 0.82
N VAL A 5 -0.28 15.90 1.97
CA VAL A 5 -0.82 16.81 3.01
C VAL A 5 -0.78 18.27 2.54
N LEU A 6 0.32 18.70 1.91
CA LEU A 6 0.44 20.06 1.36
C LEU A 6 -0.57 20.32 0.25
N ASP A 7 -0.78 19.34 -0.64
CA ASP A 7 -1.76 19.42 -1.73
C ASP A 7 -3.19 19.56 -1.17
N VAL A 8 -3.51 18.85 -0.10
CA VAL A 8 -4.83 18.89 0.54
C VAL A 8 -5.05 20.20 1.30
N VAL A 9 -4.04 20.73 1.98
CA VAL A 9 -4.10 22.01 2.71
C VAL A 9 -4.37 23.19 1.78
N GLY A 10 -3.92 23.14 0.52
CA GLY A 10 -4.15 24.17 -0.48
C GLY A 10 -5.56 24.21 -1.08
N LEU A 11 -6.48 23.33 -0.68
CA LEU A 11 -7.82 23.24 -1.27
C LEU A 11 -8.80 24.26 -0.65
N ASP A 12 -9.67 24.85 -1.49
CA ASP A 12 -10.62 25.92 -1.11
C ASP A 12 -11.58 25.53 0.02
N TYR A 13 -11.89 24.23 0.17
CA TYR A 13 -12.75 23.76 1.25
C TYR A 13 -12.07 23.84 2.62
N ILE A 14 -10.74 23.83 2.68
CA ILE A 14 -9.97 24.00 3.92
C ILE A 14 -9.94 25.48 4.30
N LEU A 15 -9.72 26.37 3.33
CA LEU A 15 -9.82 27.82 3.52
C LEU A 15 -11.21 28.23 4.04
N THR A 16 -12.26 27.59 3.50
CA THR A 16 -13.65 27.80 3.94
C THR A 16 -13.90 27.27 5.36
N ALA A 17 -13.23 26.18 5.76
CA ALA A 17 -13.36 25.65 7.12
C ALA A 17 -12.65 26.53 8.14
N GLU A 18 -11.50 27.12 7.77
CA GLU A 18 -10.79 28.10 8.59
C GLU A 18 -11.58 29.39 8.75
N SER A 19 -12.17 29.92 7.66
CA SER A 19 -13.00 31.15 7.72
C SER A 19 -14.28 30.97 8.53
N LYS A 20 -14.78 29.74 8.65
CA LYS A 20 -15.89 29.36 9.55
C LYS A 20 -15.49 29.19 11.02
N GLY A 21 -14.21 29.36 11.36
CA GLY A 21 -13.72 29.26 12.75
C GLY A 21 -13.62 27.83 13.29
N VAL A 22 -13.59 26.81 12.41
CA VAL A 22 -13.39 25.42 12.83
C VAL A 22 -11.99 25.26 13.43
N SER A 23 -11.87 24.51 14.53
CA SER A 23 -10.57 24.33 15.18
C SER A 23 -9.56 23.68 14.23
N LYS A 24 -8.31 24.18 14.23
CA LYS A 24 -7.23 23.66 13.38
C LYS A 24 -6.99 22.16 13.60
N VAL A 25 -7.21 21.68 14.82
CA VAL A 25 -7.10 20.25 15.18
C VAL A 25 -8.19 19.43 14.49
N ALA A 26 -9.43 19.92 14.46
CA ALA A 26 -10.53 19.24 13.78
C ALA A 26 -10.35 19.21 12.25
N ILE A 27 -9.83 20.31 11.66
CA ILE A 27 -9.49 20.38 10.23
C ILE A 27 -8.39 19.37 9.89
N ALA A 28 -7.31 19.33 10.68
CA ALA A 28 -6.20 18.41 10.46
C ALA A 28 -6.65 16.95 10.50
N TRP A 29 -7.37 16.54 11.55
CA TRP A 29 -7.80 15.14 11.71
C TRP A 29 -8.91 14.73 10.76
N LYS A 30 -9.91 15.58 10.52
CA LYS A 30 -11.13 15.19 9.79
C LYS A 30 -11.08 15.50 8.30
N HIS A 31 -10.29 16.48 7.87
CA HIS A 31 -10.29 16.97 6.48
C HIS A 31 -8.95 16.78 5.79
N VAL A 32 -7.83 17.02 6.48
CA VAL A 32 -6.49 16.89 5.89
C VAL A 32 -6.03 15.43 5.89
N ILE A 33 -5.96 14.79 7.07
CA ILE A 33 -5.41 13.44 7.22
C ILE A 33 -6.23 12.41 6.43
N ARG A 34 -7.55 12.46 6.52
CA ARG A 34 -8.43 11.52 5.82
C ARG A 34 -8.26 11.58 4.30
N ASN A 35 -8.07 12.77 3.73
CA ASN A 35 -7.94 12.92 2.27
C ASN A 35 -6.49 12.70 1.80
N ALA A 36 -5.50 13.06 2.62
CA ALA A 36 -4.08 12.89 2.31
C ALA A 36 -3.57 11.43 2.44
N ILE A 37 -4.33 10.55 3.09
CA ILE A 37 -3.99 9.12 3.21
C ILE A 37 -4.32 8.35 1.93
N LEU A 38 -5.30 8.77 1.12
CA LEU A 38 -5.72 8.05 -0.08
C LEU A 38 -4.55 7.74 -1.04
N PRO A 39 -3.68 8.70 -1.42
CA PRO A 39 -2.54 8.43 -2.30
C PRO A 39 -1.49 7.52 -1.64
N VAL A 40 -1.37 7.57 -0.31
CA VAL A 40 -0.41 6.73 0.43
C VAL A 40 -0.80 5.27 0.31
N ILE A 41 -2.07 4.95 0.50
CA ILE A 41 -2.56 3.57 0.39
C ILE A 41 -2.42 3.07 -1.06
N THR A 42 -2.53 3.94 -2.08
CA THR A 42 -2.35 3.55 -3.49
C THR A 42 -0.95 3.10 -3.79
N ILE A 43 0.03 3.74 -3.16
CA ILE A 43 1.44 3.44 -3.36
C ILE A 43 1.86 2.24 -2.50
N LEU A 44 1.13 1.90 -1.42
CA LEU A 44 1.44 0.73 -0.58
C LEU A 44 1.40 -0.59 -1.36
N GLY A 45 0.45 -0.79 -2.28
CA GLY A 45 0.37 -2.03 -3.07
C GLY A 45 1.66 -2.32 -3.85
N PRO A 46 2.07 -1.43 -4.77
CA PRO A 46 3.36 -1.56 -5.47
C PRO A 46 4.57 -1.62 -4.53
N GLN A 47 4.55 -0.91 -3.40
CA GLN A 47 5.65 -0.94 -2.45
C GLN A 47 5.82 -2.30 -1.78
N VAL A 48 4.73 -3.02 -1.46
CA VAL A 48 4.85 -4.37 -0.90
C VAL A 48 5.48 -5.32 -1.92
N ALA A 49 5.09 -5.26 -3.19
CA ALA A 49 5.76 -6.02 -4.26
C ALA A 49 7.25 -5.67 -4.36
N ALA A 50 7.59 -4.39 -4.27
CA ALA A 50 8.98 -3.92 -4.33
C ALA A 50 9.80 -4.44 -3.14
N VAL A 51 9.22 -4.50 -1.93
CA VAL A 51 9.90 -5.04 -0.74
C VAL A 51 10.10 -6.54 -0.85
N ILE A 52 9.08 -7.30 -1.26
CA ILE A 52 9.18 -8.76 -1.45
C ILE A 52 10.28 -9.08 -2.48
N THR A 53 10.29 -8.36 -3.60
CA THR A 53 11.27 -8.59 -4.68
C THR A 53 12.67 -8.09 -4.30
N GLY A 54 12.77 -6.94 -3.63
CA GLY A 54 14.03 -6.37 -3.16
C GLY A 54 14.68 -7.19 -2.04
N SER A 55 13.88 -7.89 -1.23
CA SER A 55 14.37 -8.80 -0.19
C SER A 55 15.30 -9.88 -0.76
N ILE A 56 15.02 -10.38 -1.97
CA ILE A 56 15.83 -11.41 -2.63
C ILE A 56 17.29 -10.96 -2.79
N VAL A 57 17.51 -9.68 -3.16
CA VAL A 57 18.85 -9.12 -3.33
C VAL A 57 19.56 -9.01 -1.99
N ILE A 58 18.86 -8.58 -0.95
CA ILE A 58 19.39 -8.44 0.41
C ILE A 58 19.74 -9.82 0.98
N GLU A 59 18.86 -10.81 0.83
CA GLU A 59 19.09 -12.20 1.24
C GLU A 59 20.37 -12.76 0.63
N ARG A 60 20.62 -12.48 -0.66
CA ARG A 60 21.81 -12.96 -1.37
C ARG A 60 23.09 -12.25 -0.93
N ILE A 61 23.06 -10.93 -0.74
CA ILE A 61 24.24 -10.16 -0.33
C ILE A 61 24.66 -10.52 1.10
N PHE A 62 23.70 -10.65 2.02
CA PHE A 62 23.98 -10.95 3.43
C PHE A 62 24.02 -12.44 3.74
N ASN A 63 23.88 -13.30 2.73
CA ASN A 63 23.83 -14.76 2.85
C ASN A 63 22.83 -15.25 3.93
N ILE A 64 21.70 -14.56 4.03
CA ILE A 64 20.62 -14.91 4.97
C ILE A 64 19.82 -16.04 4.33
N PRO A 65 19.59 -17.17 5.03
CA PRO A 65 18.78 -18.25 4.51
C PRO A 65 17.32 -17.79 4.39
N GLY A 66 16.84 -17.67 3.15
CA GLY A 66 15.50 -17.18 2.83
C GLY A 66 14.90 -17.84 1.59
N LEU A 67 13.61 -17.60 1.38
CA LEU A 67 12.86 -18.14 0.24
C LEU A 67 13.37 -17.56 -1.10
N GLY A 68 13.90 -16.34 -1.09
CA GLY A 68 14.47 -15.70 -2.28
C GLY A 68 15.76 -16.37 -2.71
N ASN A 69 16.62 -16.72 -1.74
CA ASN A 69 17.84 -17.48 -2.02
C ASN A 69 17.52 -18.87 -2.61
N SER A 70 16.51 -19.56 -2.07
CA SER A 70 16.03 -20.84 -2.59
C SER A 70 15.53 -20.74 -4.04
N MET A 71 14.89 -19.62 -4.40
CA MET A 71 14.45 -19.37 -5.77
C MET A 71 15.62 -19.18 -6.73
N ILE A 72 16.66 -18.45 -6.32
CA ILE A 72 17.88 -18.27 -7.13
C ILE A 72 18.59 -19.61 -7.33
N ASP A 73 18.76 -20.39 -6.26
CA ASP A 73 19.45 -21.68 -6.34
C ASP A 73 18.68 -22.65 -7.25
N ALA A 74 17.34 -22.68 -7.18
CA ALA A 74 16.51 -23.46 -8.09
C ALA A 74 16.63 -23.04 -9.56
N ILE A 75 16.80 -21.74 -9.83
CA ILE A 75 17.08 -21.23 -11.18
C ILE A 75 18.45 -21.73 -11.67
N LEU A 76 19.47 -21.72 -10.82
CA LEU A 76 20.81 -22.19 -11.17
C LEU A 76 20.85 -23.71 -11.41
N THR A 77 20.09 -24.48 -10.63
CA THR A 77 20.00 -25.94 -10.78
C THR A 77 18.96 -26.39 -11.81
N ASN A 78 18.25 -25.45 -12.46
CA ASN A 78 17.15 -25.72 -13.39
C ASN A 78 16.03 -26.60 -12.78
N ASP A 79 15.77 -26.42 -11.49
CA ASP A 79 14.66 -27.11 -10.81
C ASP A 79 13.35 -26.34 -11.02
N TYR A 80 12.68 -26.64 -12.12
CA TYR A 80 11.42 -26.00 -12.50
C TYR A 80 10.29 -26.24 -11.49
N ASN A 81 10.31 -27.35 -10.75
CA ASN A 81 9.27 -27.65 -9.76
C ASN A 81 9.35 -26.66 -8.60
N VAL A 82 10.55 -26.41 -8.09
CA VAL A 82 10.78 -25.45 -7.00
C VAL A 82 10.47 -24.02 -7.45
N ILE A 83 10.89 -23.64 -8.67
CA ILE A 83 10.60 -22.31 -9.23
C ILE A 83 9.09 -22.07 -9.30
N MET A 84 8.33 -23.03 -9.85
CA MET A 84 6.90 -22.91 -10.02
C MET A 84 6.17 -22.89 -8.66
N GLY A 85 6.59 -23.74 -7.71
CA GLY A 85 6.04 -23.77 -6.35
C GLY A 85 6.24 -22.45 -5.61
N LEU A 86 7.47 -21.91 -5.63
CA LEU A 86 7.78 -20.63 -4.99
C LEU A 86 7.07 -19.46 -5.67
N THR A 87 6.94 -19.47 -7.00
CA THR A 87 6.22 -18.42 -7.75
C THR A 87 4.75 -18.37 -7.34
N ILE A 88 4.08 -19.52 -7.23
CA ILE A 88 2.69 -19.59 -6.80
C ILE A 88 2.56 -19.10 -5.35
N PHE A 89 3.47 -19.51 -4.48
CA PHE A 89 3.48 -19.09 -3.07
C PHE A 89 3.65 -17.57 -2.92
N TYR A 90 4.64 -16.97 -3.61
CA TYR A 90 4.84 -15.52 -3.61
C TYR A 90 3.65 -14.78 -4.20
N SER A 91 3.06 -15.31 -5.27
CA SER A 91 1.86 -14.73 -5.89
C SER A 91 0.67 -14.74 -4.93
N ALA A 92 0.47 -15.83 -4.18
CA ALA A 92 -0.58 -15.91 -3.17
C ALA A 92 -0.36 -14.89 -2.04
N LEU A 93 0.86 -14.78 -1.52
CA LEU A 93 1.20 -13.76 -0.52
C LEU A 93 0.99 -12.33 -1.03
N TYR A 94 1.34 -12.08 -2.29
CA TYR A 94 1.15 -10.78 -2.92
C TYR A 94 -0.35 -10.43 -3.05
N ILE A 95 -1.17 -11.38 -3.49
CA ILE A 95 -2.63 -11.21 -3.57
C ILE A 95 -3.22 -10.95 -2.17
N ILE A 96 -2.78 -11.67 -1.14
CA ILE A 96 -3.21 -11.43 0.24
C ILE A 96 -2.84 -10.01 0.69
N SER A 97 -1.63 -9.54 0.36
CA SER A 97 -1.23 -8.17 0.67
C SER A 97 -2.09 -7.13 -0.05
N LEU A 98 -2.44 -7.36 -1.32
CA LEU A 98 -3.33 -6.47 -2.07
C LEU A 98 -4.71 -6.43 -1.41
N LEU A 99 -5.24 -7.59 -1.01
CA LEU A 99 -6.52 -7.68 -0.31
C LEU A 99 -6.49 -6.91 1.02
N ILE A 100 -5.40 -7.00 1.78
CA ILE A 100 -5.21 -6.20 3.01
C ILE A 100 -5.25 -4.70 2.69
N VAL A 101 -4.55 -4.27 1.63
CA VAL A 101 -4.55 -2.87 1.18
C VAL A 101 -5.96 -2.40 0.82
N ASP A 102 -6.73 -3.21 0.09
CA ASP A 102 -8.12 -2.93 -0.29
C ASP A 102 -9.07 -2.86 0.92
N ILE A 103 -8.87 -3.71 1.92
CA ILE A 103 -9.61 -3.63 3.20
C ILE A 103 -9.25 -2.34 3.93
N LEU A 104 -7.97 -1.99 4.02
CA LEU A 104 -7.53 -0.73 4.66
C LEU A 104 -8.17 0.48 3.98
N TYR A 105 -8.25 0.49 2.65
CA TYR A 105 -8.97 1.52 1.91
C TYR A 105 -10.43 1.66 2.35
N THR A 106 -11.14 0.54 2.47
CA THR A 106 -12.56 0.53 2.83
C THR A 106 -12.79 1.01 4.27
N VAL A 107 -11.87 0.71 5.18
CA VAL A 107 -11.96 1.14 6.59
C VAL A 107 -11.63 2.62 6.74
N ILE A 108 -10.62 3.12 6.04
CA ILE A 108 -10.12 4.49 6.15
C ILE A 108 -11.04 5.47 5.42
N ASP A 109 -11.63 5.08 4.28
CA ASP A 109 -12.64 5.87 3.61
C ASP A 109 -14.02 5.19 3.54
N PRO A 110 -14.85 5.33 4.60
CA PRO A 110 -16.23 4.84 4.57
C PRO A 110 -17.14 5.58 3.57
N ARG A 111 -16.68 6.58 2.80
CA ARG A 111 -17.46 7.10 1.65
C ARG A 111 -17.48 6.15 0.46
N ILE A 112 -16.53 5.22 0.39
CA ILE A 112 -16.49 4.17 -0.65
C ILE A 112 -17.52 3.07 -0.35
N ARG A 113 -18.02 2.99 0.90
CA ARG A 113 -19.14 2.12 1.25
C ARG A 113 -20.47 2.76 0.83
N LEU A 114 -21.08 2.17 -0.20
CA LEU A 114 -22.51 2.26 -0.55
C LEU A 114 -22.99 3.46 -1.38
N THR A 115 -22.38 3.68 -2.55
CA THR A 115 -23.23 3.94 -3.73
C THR A 115 -23.33 2.64 -4.53
N GLY A 116 -23.94 1.63 -3.89
CA GLY A 116 -24.59 0.57 -4.65
C GLY A 116 -25.61 1.24 -5.56
N GLY A 117 -25.62 0.85 -6.83
CA GLY A 117 -26.49 1.42 -7.85
C GLY A 117 -27.93 1.55 -7.34
N LYS A 118 -28.37 2.80 -7.16
CA LYS A 118 -29.77 3.14 -7.41
C LYS A 118 -29.83 3.64 -8.84
N ARG A 119 -30.03 2.71 -9.76
CA ARG A 119 -30.84 2.85 -10.96
C ARG A 119 -31.12 1.48 -11.52
#